data_AF-A0A2M7RDT8-F1
#
_entry.id   AF-A0A2M7RDT8-F1
#
_cell.length_a   1.000
_cell.length_b   1.000
_cell.length_c   1.000
_cell.angle_alpha   90.00
_cell.angle_beta   90.00
_cell.angle_gamma   90.00
#
_symmetry.space_group_name_H-M   'P 1'
#
loop_
_entity.id
_entity.type
_entity.pdbx_description
1 polymer ?
#
loop_
_entity_poly.entity_id
_entity_poly.type
_entity_poly.pdbx_seq_one_letter_code
_entity_poly.pdbx_strand_id
1 'polypeptide(L)'
;MIFLKRRRLIFWILKAYIKRWQKTILFFFVFGLIFFFALRFLFAYFSNKIPFVNKTIIGITGTYTINNIPDEILRKVSRGLTQIDKDGTPKPDLASSWEIKNGGKKYIFHLRSNIYFSDGSKLDSRSIQYSFLDVKEERPDKNTIVFILKDSYAPFLVTVSRSIFKNGFTGVGDYKVKGINLNGNFIQGIDITSTKNDYDIISYQMYPTEDAVKTAYALGEITVASGLRSLDFQNTKFSKFKNTSIKQKEDDQNLVTVFYNNQDKILSDKRIRQALTYALPDKFPEGKRNFGPFTPNSWIEEGIPLVNQQDIEHAKALLSKADSATEGSKLKIELKTLPKFKKTAEELKKAWSVLGVIIEVKIVNGMPSSFQALLADFRVPKDPDQYTIWHSEQQNNITNYKNLRIDKLLEDGRKTVDIGKRQKIYSDFQKYLLDDAPASFLYFPYEYIVSRKN
;
A
#
# COMPACT_ATOMS: atom_id res chain seq x y z
N MET A 1 -71.63 11.50 -39.09
CA MET A 1 -71.91 10.33 -39.98
C MET A 1 -70.75 9.98 -40.94
N ILE A 2 -69.88 10.93 -41.32
CA ILE A 2 -68.76 10.73 -42.28
C ILE A 2 -67.62 9.85 -41.71
N PHE A 3 -67.34 9.93 -40.40
CA PHE A 3 -66.26 9.17 -39.75
C PHE A 3 -66.52 7.65 -39.69
N LEU A 4 -67.78 7.25 -39.46
CA LEU A 4 -68.22 5.84 -39.43
C LEU A 4 -68.16 5.20 -40.83
N LYS A 5 -68.53 5.94 -41.89
CA LYS A 5 -68.42 5.48 -43.28
C LYS A 5 -66.96 5.28 -43.70
N ARG A 6 -66.05 6.14 -43.25
CA ARG A 6 -64.60 6.05 -43.54
C ARG A 6 -63.94 4.83 -42.88
N ARG A 7 -64.30 4.51 -41.63
CA ARG A 7 -63.86 3.28 -40.95
C ARG A 7 -64.38 2.01 -41.63
N ARG A 8 -65.63 2.02 -42.08
CA ARG A 8 -66.23 0.89 -42.80
C ARG A 8 -65.55 0.68 -44.16
N LEU A 9 -65.23 1.75 -44.88
CA LEU A 9 -64.47 1.70 -46.14
C LEU A 9 -63.06 1.12 -45.93
N ILE A 10 -62.32 1.60 -44.92
CA ILE A 10 -60.99 1.06 -44.58
C ILE A 10 -61.08 -0.43 -44.23
N PHE A 11 -62.10 -0.84 -43.46
CA PHE A 11 -62.32 -2.24 -43.14
C PHE A 11 -62.57 -3.10 -44.39
N TRP A 12 -63.39 -2.63 -45.34
CA TRP A 12 -63.64 -3.35 -46.59
C TRP A 12 -62.40 -3.41 -47.48
N ILE A 13 -61.62 -2.33 -47.56
CA ILE A 13 -60.35 -2.30 -48.29
C ILE A 13 -59.34 -3.28 -47.66
N LEU A 14 -59.19 -3.28 -46.33
CA LEU A 14 -58.35 -4.25 -45.62
C LEU A 14 -58.82 -5.68 -45.84
N LYS A 15 -60.14 -5.93 -45.75
CA LYS A 15 -60.71 -7.27 -45.96
C LYS A 15 -60.46 -7.76 -47.38
N ALA A 16 -60.63 -6.91 -48.40
CA ALA A 16 -60.35 -7.24 -49.79
C ALA A 16 -58.85 -7.44 -50.05
N TYR A 17 -58.00 -6.60 -49.46
CA TYR A 17 -56.54 -6.69 -49.56
C TYR A 17 -56.02 -7.98 -48.92
N ILE A 18 -56.46 -8.29 -47.70
CA ILE A 18 -56.13 -9.54 -47.01
C ILE A 18 -56.62 -10.73 -47.82
N LYS A 19 -57.87 -10.73 -48.32
CA LYS A 19 -58.40 -11.84 -49.13
C LYS A 19 -57.59 -12.07 -50.42
N ARG A 20 -57.12 -10.99 -51.06
CA ARG A 20 -56.30 -11.06 -52.28
C ARG A 20 -54.87 -11.55 -52.01
N TRP A 21 -54.26 -11.10 -50.91
CA TRP A 21 -52.83 -11.34 -50.63
C TRP A 21 -52.57 -12.31 -49.46
N GLN A 22 -53.60 -12.99 -48.95
CA GLN A 22 -53.52 -13.86 -47.75
C GLN A 22 -52.35 -14.85 -47.80
N LYS A 23 -52.09 -15.49 -48.95
CA LYS A 23 -51.00 -16.47 -49.09
C LYS A 23 -49.63 -15.80 -48.99
N THR A 24 -49.46 -14.63 -49.60
CA THR A 24 -48.22 -13.84 -49.55
C THR A 24 -47.97 -13.30 -48.16
N ILE A 25 -49.00 -12.75 -47.50
CA ILE A 25 -48.91 -12.27 -46.12
C ILE A 25 -48.54 -13.41 -45.17
N LEU A 26 -49.20 -14.57 -45.29
CA LEU A 26 -48.90 -15.74 -44.47
C LEU A 26 -47.47 -16.24 -44.70
N PHE A 27 -47.01 -16.29 -45.96
CA PHE A 27 -45.64 -16.68 -46.30
C PHE A 27 -44.61 -15.75 -45.66
N PHE A 28 -44.73 -14.43 -45.82
CA PHE A 28 -43.80 -13.48 -45.20
C PHE A 28 -43.89 -13.46 -43.68
N PHE A 29 -45.07 -13.70 -43.11
CA PHE A 29 -45.23 -13.84 -41.67
C PHE A 29 -44.50 -15.07 -41.13
N VAL A 30 -44.70 -16.24 -41.75
CA VAL A 30 -44.02 -17.49 -41.37
C VAL A 30 -42.51 -17.38 -41.61
N PHE A 31 -42.10 -16.83 -42.75
CA PHE A 31 -40.68 -16.59 -43.06
C PHE A 31 -40.05 -15.61 -42.07
N GLY A 32 -40.73 -14.52 -41.72
CA GLY A 32 -40.26 -13.57 -40.73
C GLY A 32 -40.16 -14.19 -39.33
N LEU A 33 -41.09 -15.09 -38.97
CA LEU A 33 -41.06 -15.82 -37.71
C LEU A 33 -39.89 -16.80 -37.66
N ILE A 34 -39.69 -17.59 -38.72
CA ILE A 34 -38.53 -18.48 -38.87
C ILE A 34 -37.22 -17.69 -38.82
N PHE A 35 -37.13 -16.58 -39.55
CA PHE A 35 -35.96 -15.72 -39.57
C PHE A 35 -35.68 -15.09 -38.20
N PHE A 36 -36.71 -14.65 -37.47
CA PHE A 36 -36.57 -14.12 -36.12
C PHE A 36 -36.02 -15.17 -35.15
N PHE A 37 -36.56 -16.39 -35.17
CA PHE A 37 -36.06 -17.47 -34.32
C PHE A 37 -34.66 -17.95 -34.73
N ALA A 38 -34.37 -18.01 -36.03
CA ALA A 38 -33.03 -18.31 -36.54
C ALA A 38 -32.02 -17.24 -36.13
N LEU A 39 -32.37 -15.96 -36.22
CA LEU A 39 -31.51 -14.84 -35.80
C LEU A 39 -31.31 -14.84 -34.30
N ARG A 40 -32.34 -15.12 -33.50
CA ARG A 40 -32.24 -15.28 -32.05
C ARG A 40 -31.35 -16.47 -31.68
N PHE A 41 -31.48 -17.60 -32.38
CA PHE A 41 -30.65 -18.78 -32.17
C PHE A 41 -29.18 -18.50 -32.52
N LEU A 42 -28.93 -17.89 -33.68
CA LEU A 42 -27.59 -17.45 -34.10
C LEU A 42 -27.01 -16.46 -33.09
N PHE A 43 -27.79 -15.45 -32.67
CA PHE A 43 -27.35 -14.49 -31.67
C PHE A 43 -27.00 -15.18 -30.35
N ALA A 44 -27.83 -16.08 -29.82
CA ALA A 44 -27.53 -16.81 -28.59
C ALA A 44 -26.32 -17.74 -28.71
N TYR A 45 -26.16 -18.40 -29.87
CA TYR A 45 -25.03 -19.28 -30.15
C TYR A 45 -23.71 -18.51 -30.26
N PHE A 46 -23.72 -17.35 -30.91
CA PHE A 46 -22.54 -16.49 -31.07
C PHE A 46 -22.28 -15.61 -29.84
N SER A 47 -23.29 -15.10 -29.14
CA SER A 47 -23.13 -14.27 -27.94
C SER A 47 -22.42 -15.01 -26.81
N ASN A 48 -22.66 -16.32 -26.68
CA ASN A 48 -21.96 -17.16 -25.70
C ASN A 48 -20.50 -17.45 -26.08
N LYS A 49 -20.10 -17.17 -27.34
CA LYS A 49 -18.74 -17.34 -27.85
C LYS A 49 -17.99 -16.02 -28.03
N ILE A 50 -18.65 -14.87 -27.86
CA ILE A 50 -18.00 -13.56 -27.85
C ILE A 50 -17.53 -13.32 -26.41
N PRO A 51 -16.22 -13.36 -26.16
CA PRO A 51 -15.70 -13.08 -24.84
C PRO A 51 -15.86 -11.59 -24.55
N PHE A 52 -16.66 -11.24 -23.55
CA PHE A 52 -16.72 -9.88 -23.05
C PHE A 52 -15.42 -9.57 -22.30
N VAL A 53 -14.65 -8.61 -22.82
CA VAL A 53 -13.43 -8.14 -22.15
C VAL A 53 -13.84 -7.36 -20.91
N ASN A 54 -13.60 -7.94 -19.73
CA ASN A 54 -13.77 -7.26 -18.47
C ASN A 54 -12.51 -6.46 -18.19
N LYS A 55 -12.51 -5.17 -18.57
CA LYS A 55 -11.38 -4.26 -18.31
C LYS A 55 -11.68 -3.36 -17.12
N THR A 56 -10.92 -3.51 -16.04
CA THR A 56 -10.89 -2.55 -14.93
C THR A 56 -9.71 -1.61 -15.11
N ILE A 57 -9.94 -0.31 -15.08
CA ILE A 57 -8.90 0.71 -15.17
C ILE A 57 -8.72 1.36 -13.79
N ILE A 58 -7.55 1.19 -13.19
CA ILE A 58 -7.19 1.67 -11.87
C ILE A 58 -6.16 2.79 -12.01
N GLY A 59 -6.51 4.01 -11.63
CA GLY A 59 -5.57 5.11 -11.50
C GLY A 59 -4.88 5.07 -10.13
N ILE A 60 -3.55 5.12 -10.12
CA ILE A 60 -2.72 5.14 -8.92
C ILE A 60 -1.93 6.45 -8.88
N THR A 61 -1.86 7.07 -7.70
CA THR A 61 -1.00 8.24 -7.46
C THR A 61 0.47 7.83 -7.26
N GLY A 62 1.38 8.57 -7.88
CA GLY A 62 2.82 8.43 -7.75
C GLY A 62 3.55 8.32 -9.08
N THR A 63 4.88 8.44 -9.02
CA THR A 63 5.77 8.22 -10.17
C THR A 63 6.53 6.92 -9.97
N TYR A 64 6.43 6.04 -10.97
CA TYR A 64 7.01 4.71 -10.93
C TYR A 64 7.87 4.47 -12.17
N THR A 65 8.83 3.59 -12.03
CA THR A 65 9.79 3.10 -13.02
C THR A 65 9.75 1.57 -12.97
N ILE A 66 10.42 0.91 -13.91
CA ILE A 66 10.53 -0.55 -13.93
C ILE A 66 11.12 -1.10 -12.62
N ASN A 67 11.98 -0.33 -11.96
CA ASN A 67 12.70 -0.75 -10.76
C ASN A 67 11.92 -0.55 -9.44
N ASN A 68 10.77 0.14 -9.46
CA ASN A 68 9.99 0.43 -8.26
C ASN A 68 8.47 0.32 -8.49
N ILE A 69 8.03 -0.64 -9.31
CA ILE A 69 6.61 -0.94 -9.51
C ILE A 69 5.92 -1.22 -8.14
N PRO A 70 4.70 -0.70 -7.91
CA PRO A 70 3.97 -0.96 -6.67
C PRO A 70 3.88 -2.46 -6.32
N ASP A 71 4.19 -2.79 -5.07
CA ASP A 71 4.13 -4.17 -4.56
C ASP A 71 2.76 -4.82 -4.77
N GLU A 72 1.67 -4.04 -4.75
CA GLU A 72 0.31 -4.55 -4.97
C GLU A 72 0.11 -5.13 -6.38
N ILE A 73 0.84 -4.61 -7.37
CA ILE A 73 0.84 -5.13 -8.75
C ILE A 73 1.77 -6.34 -8.81
N LEU A 74 2.99 -6.22 -8.28
CA LEU A 74 3.97 -7.31 -8.32
C LEU A 74 3.47 -8.59 -7.63
N ARG A 75 2.75 -8.47 -6.50
CA ARG A 75 2.15 -9.62 -5.79
C ARG A 75 1.02 -10.31 -6.56
N LYS A 76 0.39 -9.63 -7.54
CA LYS A 76 -0.58 -10.26 -8.45
C LYS A 76 0.12 -11.05 -9.56
N VAL A 77 1.27 -10.55 -10.01
CA VAL A 77 2.03 -11.13 -11.12
C VAL A 77 2.94 -12.27 -10.66
N SER A 78 3.50 -12.18 -9.44
CA SER A 78 4.39 -13.20 -8.92
C SER A 78 4.46 -13.23 -7.39
N ARG A 79 5.11 -14.27 -6.88
CA ARG A 79 5.20 -14.63 -5.46
C ARG A 79 6.66 -14.86 -5.04
N GLY A 80 6.91 -14.92 -3.74
CA GLY A 80 8.23 -15.20 -3.15
C GLY A 80 8.34 -16.62 -2.59
N LEU A 81 9.53 -17.00 -2.09
CA LEU A 81 9.69 -18.29 -1.41
C LEU A 81 8.76 -18.40 -0.19
N THR A 82 8.61 -17.29 0.51
CA THR A 82 7.71 -17.11 1.64
C THR A 82 6.65 -16.05 1.32
N GLN A 83 5.58 -16.05 2.10
CA GLN A 83 4.59 -14.99 2.16
C GLN A 83 4.61 -14.39 3.58
N ILE A 84 4.38 -13.08 3.68
CA ILE A 84 4.29 -12.40 4.99
C ILE A 84 2.84 -12.04 5.25
N ASP A 85 2.32 -12.54 6.36
CA ASP A 85 0.99 -12.23 6.86
C ASP A 85 0.85 -10.75 7.27
N LYS A 86 -0.38 -10.35 7.60
CA LYS A 86 -0.68 -8.96 8.02
C LYS A 86 0.04 -8.56 9.30
N ASP A 87 0.33 -9.53 10.17
CA ASP A 87 1.01 -9.34 11.44
C ASP A 87 2.54 -9.29 11.32
N GLY A 88 3.08 -9.53 10.12
CA GLY A 88 4.53 -9.61 9.89
C GLY A 88 5.11 -11.03 9.98
N THR A 89 4.29 -12.04 10.29
CA THR A 89 4.75 -13.43 10.46
C THR A 89 5.03 -14.08 9.08
N PRO A 90 6.18 -14.74 8.89
CA PRO A 90 6.47 -15.46 7.65
C PRO A 90 5.74 -16.81 7.58
N LYS A 91 5.19 -17.12 6.40
CA LYS A 91 4.52 -18.38 6.05
C LYS A 91 5.05 -18.98 4.74
N PRO A 92 4.89 -20.30 4.53
CA PRO A 92 5.30 -20.94 3.29
C PRO A 92 4.46 -20.46 2.09
N ASP A 93 5.11 -20.18 0.96
CA ASP A 93 4.44 -19.89 -0.32
C ASP A 93 5.04 -20.74 -1.45
N LEU A 94 5.98 -20.25 -2.27
CA LEU A 94 6.62 -21.08 -3.29
C LEU A 94 7.49 -22.19 -2.67
N ALA A 95 8.05 -21.94 -1.49
CA ALA A 95 8.58 -22.98 -0.64
C ALA A 95 7.43 -23.63 0.16
N SER A 96 7.40 -24.97 0.17
CA SER A 96 6.50 -25.77 1.00
C SER A 96 6.87 -25.70 2.49
N SER A 97 8.17 -25.59 2.78
CA SER A 97 8.74 -25.50 4.13
C SER A 97 10.17 -24.96 4.07
N TRP A 98 10.74 -24.64 5.23
CA TRP A 98 12.15 -24.30 5.37
C TRP A 98 12.72 -24.83 6.69
N GLU A 99 14.04 -24.97 6.72
CA GLU A 99 14.81 -25.29 7.93
C GLU A 99 15.84 -24.18 8.18
N ILE A 100 16.01 -23.82 9.46
CA ILE A 100 17.03 -22.86 9.91
C ILE A 100 18.06 -23.62 10.74
N LYS A 101 19.32 -23.64 10.28
CA LYS A 101 20.44 -24.34 10.91
C LYS A 101 21.58 -23.38 11.24
N ASN A 102 22.56 -23.89 12.00
CA ASN A 102 23.76 -23.17 12.40
C ASN A 102 23.45 -21.82 13.07
N GLY A 103 22.46 -21.81 13.98
CA GLY A 103 22.08 -20.60 14.72
C GLY A 103 21.56 -19.45 13.85
N GLY A 104 20.95 -19.74 12.69
CA GLY A 104 20.45 -18.71 11.77
C GLY A 104 21.40 -18.34 10.64
N LYS A 105 22.47 -19.10 10.43
CA LYS A 105 23.42 -18.88 9.31
C LYS A 105 23.14 -19.74 8.07
N LYS A 106 22.30 -20.78 8.18
CA LYS A 106 21.97 -21.66 7.06
C LYS A 106 20.47 -21.84 6.94
N TYR A 107 19.90 -21.41 5.82
CA TYR A 107 18.48 -21.57 5.50
C TYR A 107 18.33 -22.56 4.35
N ILE A 108 17.50 -23.58 4.52
CA ILE A 108 17.21 -24.61 3.51
C ILE A 108 15.74 -24.49 3.15
N PHE A 109 15.41 -24.20 1.90
CA PHE A 109 14.04 -24.08 1.41
C PHE A 109 13.70 -25.27 0.52
N HIS A 110 12.53 -25.87 0.78
CA HIS A 110 11.99 -26.99 0.03
C HIS A 110 10.85 -26.50 -0.86
N LEU A 111 11.06 -26.41 -2.17
CA LEU A 111 10.13 -25.87 -3.15
C LEU A 111 8.91 -26.78 -3.35
N ARG A 112 7.75 -26.17 -3.57
CA ARG A 112 6.54 -26.90 -3.99
C ARG A 112 6.72 -27.47 -5.39
N SER A 113 6.25 -28.69 -5.59
CA SER A 113 6.13 -29.27 -6.92
C SER A 113 4.94 -28.68 -7.70
N ASN A 114 5.02 -28.72 -9.03
CA ASN A 114 3.93 -28.37 -9.96
C ASN A 114 3.53 -26.89 -9.97
N ILE A 115 4.50 -26.01 -9.74
CA ILE A 115 4.35 -24.57 -10.02
C ILE A 115 4.93 -24.28 -11.39
N TYR A 116 4.21 -23.44 -12.15
CA TYR A 116 4.60 -23.02 -13.48
C TYR A 116 4.59 -21.50 -13.56
N PHE A 117 5.55 -20.97 -14.30
CA PHE A 117 5.57 -19.58 -14.70
C PHE A 117 4.45 -19.29 -15.70
N SER A 118 4.15 -18.00 -15.88
CA SER A 118 3.14 -17.54 -16.84
C SER A 118 3.47 -17.88 -18.30
N ASP A 119 4.73 -18.26 -18.61
CA ASP A 119 5.18 -18.75 -19.91
C ASP A 119 4.98 -20.27 -20.09
N GLY A 120 4.44 -20.97 -19.08
CA GLY A 120 4.25 -22.42 -19.06
C GLY A 120 5.47 -23.23 -18.63
N SER A 121 6.63 -22.58 -18.40
CA SER A 121 7.82 -23.29 -17.92
C SER A 121 7.68 -23.67 -16.44
N LYS A 122 8.23 -24.83 -16.07
CA LYS A 122 8.17 -25.32 -14.69
C LYS A 122 9.14 -24.55 -13.79
N LEU A 123 8.69 -24.18 -12.59
CA LEU A 123 9.54 -23.60 -11.56
C LEU A 123 10.40 -24.68 -10.90
N ASP A 124 11.70 -24.40 -10.82
CA ASP A 124 12.70 -25.18 -10.09
C ASP A 124 13.74 -24.28 -9.41
N SER A 125 14.64 -24.86 -8.62
CA SER A 125 15.67 -24.15 -7.86
C SER A 125 16.59 -23.29 -8.71
N ARG A 126 16.81 -23.64 -9.99
CA ARG A 126 17.69 -22.93 -10.93
C ARG A 126 17.00 -21.75 -11.59
N SER A 127 15.68 -21.79 -11.71
CA SER A 127 14.86 -20.68 -12.20
C SER A 127 14.75 -19.51 -11.21
N ILE A 128 15.06 -19.76 -9.93
CA ILE A 128 15.03 -18.75 -8.87
C ILE A 128 16.41 -18.10 -8.76
N GLN A 129 16.46 -16.82 -9.11
CA GLN A 129 17.66 -16.01 -9.03
C GLN A 129 17.48 -14.96 -7.95
N TYR A 130 18.27 -15.09 -6.89
CA TYR A 130 18.48 -14.01 -5.95
C TYR A 130 19.90 -13.49 -6.10
N SER A 131 20.05 -12.20 -5.80
CA SER A 131 21.34 -11.57 -5.59
C SER A 131 21.31 -10.97 -4.20
N PHE A 132 22.16 -11.50 -3.34
CA PHE A 132 22.36 -11.06 -1.95
C PHE A 132 23.85 -10.89 -1.73
N LEU A 133 24.24 -9.80 -1.07
CA LEU A 133 25.62 -9.59 -0.64
C LEU A 133 25.94 -10.56 0.51
N ASP A 134 27.14 -11.13 0.54
CA ASP A 134 27.63 -12.00 1.61
C ASP A 134 26.76 -13.26 1.89
N VAL A 135 26.04 -13.74 0.88
CA VAL A 135 25.28 -14.99 0.94
C VAL A 135 25.77 -15.95 -0.13
N LYS A 136 26.19 -17.15 0.26
CA LYS A 136 26.48 -18.25 -0.65
C LYS A 136 25.22 -19.05 -0.91
N GLU A 137 24.94 -19.32 -2.18
CA GLU A 137 23.81 -20.15 -2.61
C GLU A 137 24.27 -21.53 -3.05
N GLU A 138 23.57 -22.57 -2.59
CA GLU A 138 23.74 -23.94 -3.07
C GLU A 138 22.39 -24.48 -3.54
N ARG A 139 22.39 -25.24 -4.65
CA ARG A 139 21.20 -25.85 -5.25
C ARG A 139 21.42 -27.36 -5.38
N PRO A 140 21.28 -28.13 -4.28
CA PRO A 140 21.59 -29.57 -4.26
C PRO A 140 20.79 -30.37 -5.30
N ASP A 141 19.54 -29.97 -5.53
CA ASP A 141 18.63 -30.60 -6.47
C ASP A 141 17.64 -29.56 -7.04
N LYS A 142 16.65 -30.01 -7.84
CA LYS A 142 15.66 -29.14 -8.51
C LYS A 142 14.65 -28.49 -7.57
N ASN A 143 14.48 -29.01 -6.36
CA ASN A 143 13.45 -28.59 -5.41
C ASN A 143 14.05 -28.00 -4.12
N THR A 144 15.37 -27.96 -3.99
CA THR A 144 16.03 -27.45 -2.78
C THR A 144 16.90 -26.24 -3.10
N ILE A 145 16.75 -25.16 -2.32
CA ILE A 145 17.67 -24.02 -2.32
C ILE A 145 18.24 -23.83 -0.92
N VAL A 146 19.55 -23.69 -0.83
CA VAL A 146 20.26 -23.46 0.42
C VAL A 146 20.95 -22.10 0.37
N PHE A 147 20.66 -21.26 1.36
CA PHE A 147 21.35 -19.99 1.57
C PHE A 147 22.25 -20.11 2.80
N ILE A 148 23.52 -19.80 2.63
CA ILE A 148 24.53 -19.78 3.69
C ILE A 148 24.97 -18.33 3.86
N LEU A 149 24.57 -17.74 4.99
CA LEU A 149 24.83 -16.36 5.34
C LEU A 149 26.13 -16.28 6.14
N LYS A 150 26.87 -15.20 5.96
CA LYS A 150 28.05 -14.89 6.77
C LYS A 150 27.72 -14.80 8.27
N ASP A 151 26.61 -14.15 8.59
CA ASP A 151 26.11 -13.94 9.95
C ASP A 151 24.62 -14.27 10.08
N SER A 152 24.17 -14.48 11.33
CA SER A 152 22.77 -14.80 11.61
C SER A 152 21.87 -13.61 11.27
N TYR A 153 20.82 -13.86 10.49
CA TYR A 153 19.89 -12.81 10.05
C TYR A 153 18.45 -13.33 10.01
N ALA A 154 17.73 -13.16 11.12
CA ALA A 154 16.35 -13.61 11.28
C ALA A 154 15.36 -13.02 10.25
N PRO A 155 15.44 -11.74 9.83
CA PRO A 155 14.57 -11.18 8.80
C PRO A 155 14.75 -11.79 7.40
N PHE A 156 15.69 -12.73 7.20
CA PHE A 156 15.94 -13.35 5.90
C PHE A 156 14.67 -13.98 5.30
N LEU A 157 13.77 -14.52 6.13
CA LEU A 157 12.47 -15.04 5.70
C LEU A 157 11.58 -13.96 5.07
N VAL A 158 11.70 -12.70 5.48
CA VAL A 158 11.02 -11.57 4.86
C VAL A 158 11.74 -11.12 3.59
N THR A 159 13.07 -11.18 3.57
CA THR A 159 13.86 -10.85 2.39
C THR A 159 13.53 -11.76 1.19
N VAL A 160 13.31 -13.06 1.42
CA VAL A 160 12.94 -14.02 0.36
C VAL A 160 11.44 -14.03 0.04
N SER A 161 10.64 -13.16 0.66
CA SER A 161 9.22 -12.99 0.29
C SER A 161 9.04 -12.11 -0.95
N ARG A 162 10.12 -11.54 -1.49
CA ARG A 162 10.10 -10.72 -2.71
C ARG A 162 9.68 -11.55 -3.92
N SER A 163 8.85 -10.95 -4.78
CA SER A 163 8.36 -11.57 -6.01
C SER A 163 9.52 -12.04 -6.91
N ILE A 164 9.46 -13.30 -7.34
CA ILE A 164 10.48 -13.93 -8.17
C ILE A 164 10.06 -13.87 -9.63
N PHE A 165 10.97 -13.52 -10.52
CA PHE A 165 10.74 -13.49 -11.97
C PHE A 165 11.86 -14.22 -12.69
N LYS A 166 11.50 -14.98 -13.74
CA LYS A 166 12.48 -15.74 -14.54
C LYS A 166 13.15 -14.85 -15.60
N ASN A 167 12.34 -14.11 -16.36
CA ASN A 167 12.77 -13.16 -17.38
C ASN A 167 11.75 -12.01 -17.46
N GLY A 168 12.19 -10.76 -17.34
CA GLY A 168 11.28 -9.60 -17.29
C GLY A 168 10.24 -9.76 -16.18
N PHE A 169 8.95 -9.71 -16.52
CA PHE A 169 7.83 -9.89 -15.59
C PHE A 169 7.14 -11.26 -15.70
N THR A 170 7.88 -12.28 -16.15
CA THR A 170 7.41 -13.66 -16.19
C THR A 170 7.40 -14.24 -14.77
N GLY A 171 6.22 -14.27 -14.16
CA GLY A 171 6.01 -14.64 -12.76
C GLY A 171 5.18 -15.90 -12.55
N VAL A 172 4.85 -16.19 -11.30
CA VAL A 172 4.06 -17.37 -10.85
C VAL A 172 2.80 -16.99 -10.07
N GLY A 173 2.29 -15.78 -10.33
CA GLY A 173 1.06 -15.25 -9.74
C GLY A 173 -0.18 -15.59 -10.57
N ASP A 174 -1.34 -15.13 -10.09
CA ASP A 174 -2.63 -15.34 -10.75
C ASP A 174 -2.78 -14.48 -12.02
N TYR A 175 -1.93 -13.48 -12.20
CA TYR A 175 -1.91 -12.60 -13.36
C TYR A 175 -0.56 -12.64 -14.09
N LYS A 176 -0.58 -12.33 -15.38
CA LYS A 176 0.62 -12.12 -16.21
C LYS A 176 0.62 -10.70 -16.77
N VAL A 177 1.80 -10.10 -16.90
CA VAL A 177 1.94 -8.78 -17.55
C VAL A 177 1.66 -8.94 -19.05
N LYS A 178 0.70 -8.16 -19.55
CA LYS A 178 0.35 -8.07 -20.97
C LYS A 178 1.15 -6.99 -21.68
N GLY A 179 1.38 -5.87 -21.00
CA GLY A 179 2.16 -4.76 -21.56
C GLY A 179 2.45 -3.67 -20.52
N ILE A 180 3.54 -2.95 -20.72
CA ILE A 180 3.93 -1.79 -19.92
C ILE A 180 4.13 -0.62 -20.87
N ASN A 181 3.40 0.46 -20.64
CA ASN A 181 3.55 1.71 -21.37
C ASN A 181 4.49 2.64 -20.61
N LEU A 182 5.54 3.11 -21.28
CA LEU A 182 6.58 3.96 -20.71
C LEU A 182 6.55 5.35 -21.36
N ASN A 183 6.76 6.38 -20.54
CA ASN A 183 7.10 7.72 -20.98
C ASN A 183 8.51 8.04 -20.47
N GLY A 184 9.50 7.91 -21.35
CA GLY A 184 10.91 7.89 -20.97
C GLY A 184 11.19 6.72 -20.01
N ASN A 185 11.69 7.01 -18.81
CA ASN A 185 11.98 6.00 -17.79
C ASN A 185 10.78 5.72 -16.85
N PHE A 186 9.70 6.48 -16.97
CA PHE A 186 8.54 6.39 -16.09
C PHE A 186 7.46 5.52 -16.70
N ILE A 187 6.77 4.76 -15.85
CA ILE A 187 5.62 3.94 -16.24
C ILE A 187 4.39 4.84 -16.30
N GLN A 188 3.76 4.92 -17.46
CA GLN A 188 2.46 5.56 -17.64
C GLN A 188 1.32 4.56 -17.37
N GLY A 189 1.50 3.29 -17.72
CA GLY A 189 0.53 2.26 -17.37
C GLY A 189 1.05 0.82 -17.51
N ILE A 190 0.37 -0.10 -16.83
CA ILE A 190 0.68 -1.53 -16.80
C ILE A 190 -0.63 -2.30 -16.98
N ASP A 191 -0.71 -3.11 -18.04
CA ASP A 191 -1.82 -4.03 -18.24
C ASP A 191 -1.40 -5.41 -17.76
N ILE A 192 -2.20 -5.98 -16.84
CA ILE A 192 -2.08 -7.37 -16.41
C ILE A 192 -3.37 -8.12 -16.75
N THR A 193 -3.25 -9.41 -17.05
CA THR A 193 -4.39 -10.27 -17.38
C THR A 193 -4.35 -11.56 -16.58
N SER A 194 -5.53 -12.11 -16.26
CA SER A 194 -5.63 -13.34 -15.48
C SER A 194 -5.01 -14.51 -16.25
N THR A 195 -4.23 -15.33 -15.54
CA THR A 195 -3.66 -16.57 -16.09
C THR A 195 -4.72 -17.63 -16.38
N LYS A 196 -5.92 -17.50 -15.82
CA LYS A 196 -7.06 -18.41 -16.03
C LYS A 196 -8.00 -17.94 -17.13
N ASN A 197 -8.07 -16.61 -17.37
CA ASN A 197 -8.98 -16.00 -18.32
C ASN A 197 -8.34 -14.73 -18.93
N ASP A 198 -7.87 -14.84 -20.18
CA ASP A 198 -7.19 -13.73 -20.88
C ASP A 198 -8.10 -12.51 -21.17
N TYR A 199 -9.41 -12.61 -20.91
CA TYR A 199 -10.38 -11.53 -21.08
C TYR A 199 -10.58 -10.67 -19.82
N ASP A 200 -10.10 -11.12 -18.66
CA ASP A 200 -10.09 -10.33 -17.43
C ASP A 200 -8.79 -9.52 -17.38
N ILE A 201 -8.88 -8.22 -17.62
CA ILE A 201 -7.74 -7.30 -17.73
C ILE A 201 -7.84 -6.23 -16.65
N ILE A 202 -6.74 -6.02 -15.92
CA ILE A 202 -6.58 -4.89 -15.02
C ILE A 202 -5.52 -3.97 -15.62
N SER A 203 -5.92 -2.73 -15.90
CA SER A 203 -5.06 -1.68 -16.46
C SER A 203 -4.75 -0.68 -15.37
N TYR A 204 -3.51 -0.64 -14.92
CA TYR A 204 -3.02 0.35 -13.97
C TYR A 204 -2.51 1.56 -14.72
N GLN A 205 -2.99 2.75 -14.38
CA GLN A 205 -2.53 4.03 -14.94
C GLN A 205 -1.90 4.87 -13.83
N MET A 206 -0.69 5.37 -14.06
CA MET A 206 0.09 6.08 -13.06
C MET A 206 -0.04 7.59 -13.27
N TYR A 207 -0.35 8.31 -12.20
CA TYR A 207 -0.51 9.76 -12.22
C TYR A 207 0.38 10.41 -11.17
N PRO A 208 1.18 11.43 -11.50
CA PRO A 208 2.12 12.03 -10.55
C PRO A 208 1.47 12.66 -9.31
N THR A 209 0.21 13.09 -9.39
CA THR A 209 -0.49 13.81 -8.31
C THR A 209 -1.88 13.23 -8.06
N GLU A 210 -2.38 13.38 -6.82
CA GLU A 210 -3.76 13.01 -6.49
C GLU A 210 -4.78 13.76 -7.36
N ASP A 211 -4.55 15.05 -7.61
CA ASP A 211 -5.46 15.87 -8.41
C ASP A 211 -5.60 15.36 -9.85
N ALA A 212 -4.52 14.81 -10.41
CA ALA A 212 -4.56 14.17 -11.73
C ALA A 212 -5.39 12.87 -11.71
N VAL A 213 -5.21 12.00 -10.70
CA VAL A 213 -6.05 10.79 -10.52
C VAL A 213 -7.52 11.19 -10.36
N LYS A 214 -7.81 12.18 -9.51
CA LYS A 214 -9.17 12.65 -9.25
C LYS A 214 -9.82 13.20 -10.53
N THR A 215 -9.07 13.94 -11.33
CA THR A 215 -9.55 14.49 -12.60
C THR A 215 -9.85 13.37 -13.60
N ALA A 216 -8.93 12.41 -13.76
CA ALA A 216 -9.15 11.23 -14.61
C ALA A 216 -10.38 10.42 -14.19
N TYR A 217 -10.59 10.23 -12.88
CA TYR A 217 -11.79 9.57 -12.37
C TYR A 217 -13.05 10.36 -12.70
N ALA A 218 -13.03 11.68 -12.49
CA ALA A 218 -14.17 12.56 -12.78
C ALA A 218 -14.55 12.56 -14.27
N LEU A 219 -13.54 12.55 -15.16
CA LEU A 219 -13.71 12.47 -16.62
C LEU A 219 -14.16 11.08 -17.11
N GLY A 220 -14.05 10.04 -16.26
CA GLY A 220 -14.41 8.67 -16.62
C GLY A 220 -13.32 7.89 -17.35
N GLU A 221 -12.09 8.41 -17.36
CA GLU A 221 -10.91 7.74 -17.95
C GLU A 221 -10.49 6.50 -17.15
N ILE A 222 -10.70 6.55 -15.82
CA ILE A 222 -10.45 5.45 -14.90
C ILE A 222 -11.73 5.04 -14.17
N THR A 223 -11.84 3.74 -13.89
CA THR A 223 -12.98 3.15 -13.17
C THR A 223 -12.79 3.15 -11.66
N VAL A 224 -11.53 3.13 -11.21
CA VAL A 224 -11.13 3.13 -9.81
C VAL A 224 -9.99 4.13 -9.64
N ALA A 225 -10.11 5.04 -8.69
CA ALA A 225 -9.02 5.87 -8.19
C ALA A 225 -8.53 5.29 -6.85
N SER A 226 -7.23 5.01 -6.77
CA SER A 226 -6.55 4.50 -5.57
C SER A 226 -5.42 5.44 -5.15
N GLY A 227 -4.97 5.35 -3.90
CA GLY A 227 -3.88 6.20 -3.39
C GLY A 227 -4.31 7.59 -2.94
N LEU A 228 -5.62 7.86 -2.77
CA LEU A 228 -6.10 9.20 -2.40
C LEU A 228 -6.04 9.41 -0.88
N ARG A 229 -5.49 10.53 -0.41
CA ARG A 229 -5.52 10.95 1.01
C ARG A 229 -6.66 11.91 1.33
N SER A 230 -7.31 12.49 0.32
CA SER A 230 -8.52 13.31 0.50
C SER A 230 -9.59 13.01 -0.56
N LEU A 231 -10.85 13.08 -0.12
CA LEU A 231 -12.04 13.00 -0.98
C LEU A 231 -12.43 14.35 -1.61
N ASP A 232 -11.76 15.44 -1.21
CA ASP A 232 -12.00 16.77 -1.75
C ASP A 232 -11.58 16.82 -3.22
N PHE A 233 -12.45 17.40 -4.05
CA PHE A 233 -12.22 17.59 -5.48
C PHE A 233 -12.83 18.93 -5.92
N GLN A 234 -11.97 19.88 -6.31
CA GLN A 234 -12.37 21.25 -6.65
C GLN A 234 -13.25 21.85 -5.52
N ASN A 235 -14.46 22.32 -5.84
CA ASN A 235 -15.42 22.88 -4.88
C ASN A 235 -16.42 21.85 -4.34
N THR A 236 -16.14 20.55 -4.46
CA THR A 236 -17.02 19.45 -4.04
C THR A 236 -16.23 18.30 -3.40
N LYS A 237 -16.92 17.18 -3.14
CA LYS A 237 -16.34 15.94 -2.62
C LYS A 237 -16.85 14.76 -3.42
N PHE A 238 -16.01 13.75 -3.62
CA PHE A 238 -16.45 12.50 -4.28
C PHE A 238 -17.57 11.77 -3.56
N SER A 239 -17.74 12.00 -2.26
CA SER A 239 -18.88 11.46 -1.50
C SER A 239 -20.24 11.99 -1.98
N LYS A 240 -20.27 13.12 -2.72
CA LYS A 240 -21.49 13.67 -3.32
C LYS A 240 -21.79 13.10 -4.72
N PHE A 241 -20.91 12.29 -5.30
CA PHE A 241 -21.08 11.77 -6.65
C PHE A 241 -22.04 10.57 -6.61
N LYS A 242 -23.16 10.64 -7.35
CA LYS A 242 -24.23 9.63 -7.29
C LYS A 242 -23.75 8.22 -7.66
N ASN A 243 -22.91 8.10 -8.68
CA ASN A 243 -22.37 6.85 -9.20
C ASN A 243 -20.95 6.54 -8.67
N THR A 244 -20.72 6.78 -7.38
CA THR A 244 -19.42 6.55 -6.74
C THR A 244 -19.59 5.76 -5.46
N SER A 245 -18.78 4.73 -5.29
CA SER A 245 -18.54 4.00 -4.05
C SER A 245 -17.19 4.43 -3.47
N ILE A 246 -17.13 4.54 -2.14
CA ILE A 246 -15.91 4.95 -1.43
C ILE A 246 -15.60 3.89 -0.40
N LYS A 247 -14.38 3.38 -0.46
CA LYS A 247 -13.80 2.50 0.55
C LYS A 247 -12.63 3.20 1.21
N GLN A 248 -12.73 3.44 2.51
CA GLN A 248 -11.61 3.89 3.33
C GLN A 248 -10.82 2.67 3.80
N LYS A 249 -9.49 2.75 3.74
CA LYS A 249 -8.56 1.79 4.33
C LYS A 249 -7.48 2.54 5.11
N GLU A 250 -6.83 1.84 6.02
CA GLU A 250 -5.65 2.32 6.73
C GLU A 250 -4.42 1.96 5.88
N ASP A 251 -3.53 2.92 5.67
CA ASP A 251 -2.17 2.66 5.16
C ASP A 251 -1.32 2.21 6.34
N ASP A 252 -1.31 0.90 6.59
CA ASP A 252 -0.63 0.27 7.72
C ASP A 252 0.90 0.20 7.56
N GLN A 253 1.46 0.77 6.48
CA GLN A 253 2.89 0.73 6.22
C GLN A 253 3.56 2.10 6.37
N ASN A 254 2.86 3.21 6.14
CA ASN A 254 3.46 4.54 6.22
C ASN A 254 3.07 5.22 7.53
N LEU A 255 4.00 5.30 8.49
CA LEU A 255 3.76 5.92 9.79
C LEU A 255 4.16 7.40 9.78
N VAL A 256 3.18 8.29 9.91
CA VAL A 256 3.42 9.73 10.05
C VAL A 256 4.03 10.00 11.42
N THR A 257 5.17 10.69 11.43
CA THR A 257 6.07 10.82 12.59
C THR A 257 6.70 12.21 12.60
N VAL A 258 6.88 12.77 13.80
CA VAL A 258 7.78 13.91 14.02
C VAL A 258 9.15 13.39 14.42
N PHE A 259 10.13 13.52 13.55
CA PHE A 259 11.52 13.21 13.83
C PHE A 259 12.22 14.41 14.49
N TYR A 260 13.00 14.16 15.53
CA TYR A 260 13.80 15.19 16.19
C TYR A 260 15.28 15.00 15.83
N ASN A 261 16.00 16.10 15.62
CA ASN A 261 17.45 16.05 15.61
C ASN A 261 17.97 15.99 17.06
N ASN A 262 18.45 14.83 17.47
CA ASN A 262 18.86 14.55 18.85
C ASN A 262 20.19 15.21 19.24
N GLN A 263 20.85 15.89 18.30
CA GLN A 263 22.06 16.69 18.54
C GLN A 263 21.79 18.20 18.45
N ASP A 264 20.53 18.61 18.28
CA ASP A 264 20.13 20.02 18.31
C ASP A 264 20.29 20.62 19.71
N LYS A 265 20.57 21.93 19.79
CA LYS A 265 20.78 22.63 21.06
C LYS A 265 19.59 22.51 22.03
N ILE A 266 18.37 22.48 21.51
CA ILE A 266 17.15 22.38 22.30
C ILE A 266 16.68 20.93 22.35
N LEU A 267 16.55 20.28 21.18
CA LEU A 267 15.96 18.96 21.10
C LEU A 267 16.90 17.82 21.49
N SER A 268 18.15 18.09 21.88
CA SER A 268 19.01 17.10 22.55
C SER A 268 18.50 16.73 23.94
N ASP A 269 17.79 17.63 24.63
CA ASP A 269 17.16 17.33 25.92
C ASP A 269 15.94 16.42 25.74
N LYS A 270 16.02 15.19 26.28
CA LYS A 270 14.92 14.23 26.18
C LYS A 270 13.64 14.70 26.85
N ARG A 271 13.73 15.52 27.91
CA ARG A 271 12.56 16.05 28.64
C ARG A 271 11.68 16.89 27.71
N ILE A 272 12.30 17.68 26.83
CA ILE A 272 11.60 18.50 25.84
C ILE A 272 10.90 17.60 24.82
N ARG A 273 11.60 16.60 24.26
CA ARG A 273 11.00 15.66 23.29
C ARG A 273 9.84 14.87 23.89
N GLN A 274 10.00 14.38 25.11
CA GLN A 274 8.94 13.72 25.87
C GLN A 274 7.74 14.68 26.07
N ALA A 275 7.97 15.92 26.52
CA ALA A 275 6.88 16.89 26.69
C ALA A 275 6.11 17.17 25.40
N LEU A 276 6.81 17.32 24.27
CA LEU A 276 6.17 17.47 22.95
C LEU A 276 5.35 16.23 22.57
N THR A 277 5.80 15.03 22.95
CA THR A 277 5.09 13.76 22.72
C THR A 277 3.80 13.69 23.56
N TYR A 278 3.87 14.01 24.85
CA TYR A 278 2.71 14.01 25.76
C TYR A 278 1.66 15.07 25.42
N ALA A 279 2.06 16.15 24.74
CA ALA A 279 1.11 17.17 24.28
C ALA A 279 0.42 16.84 22.95
N LEU A 280 0.78 15.73 22.29
CA LEU A 280 0.14 15.34 21.04
C LEU A 280 -1.36 15.07 21.20
N PRO A 281 -2.18 15.36 20.19
CA PRO A 281 -3.58 14.96 20.17
C PRO A 281 -3.75 13.43 20.27
N ASP A 282 -4.81 13.00 20.97
CA ASP A 282 -5.20 11.58 21.05
C ASP A 282 -5.73 11.03 19.72
N LYS A 283 -6.18 11.91 18.81
CA LYS A 283 -6.77 11.54 17.50
C LYS A 283 -6.32 12.51 16.42
N PHE A 284 -6.19 11.98 15.20
CA PHE A 284 -5.92 12.74 13.99
C PHE A 284 -7.03 12.49 12.97
N PRO A 285 -7.61 13.52 12.33
CA PRO A 285 -8.60 13.32 11.26
C PRO A 285 -8.05 12.55 10.05
N GLU A 286 -6.75 12.70 9.78
CA GLU A 286 -6.09 12.13 8.60
C GLU A 286 -5.70 10.66 8.74
N GLY A 287 -5.77 10.08 9.94
CA GLY A 287 -5.35 8.69 10.14
C GLY A 287 -5.61 8.11 11.52
N LYS A 288 -5.32 6.82 11.65
CA LYS A 288 -5.46 6.08 12.90
C LYS A 288 -4.24 6.32 13.78
N ARG A 289 -4.46 6.85 14.98
CA ARG A 289 -3.42 7.13 15.98
C ARG A 289 -2.55 5.89 16.21
N ASN A 290 -1.24 6.07 16.24
CA ASN A 290 -0.27 5.03 16.57
C ASN A 290 0.81 5.57 17.50
N PHE A 291 1.01 4.90 18.63
CA PHE A 291 1.85 5.40 19.71
C PHE A 291 3.28 4.84 19.71
N GLY A 292 3.56 3.87 18.85
CA GLY A 292 4.84 3.15 18.79
C GLY A 292 5.51 3.19 17.43
N PRO A 293 6.71 2.63 17.32
CA PRO A 293 7.43 2.52 16.06
C PRO A 293 6.91 1.41 15.14
N PHE A 294 6.08 0.50 15.66
CA PHE A 294 5.57 -0.68 14.93
C PHE A 294 4.14 -0.47 14.42
N THR A 295 3.71 -1.38 13.54
CA THR A 295 2.32 -1.44 13.08
C THR A 295 1.42 -2.04 14.17
N PRO A 296 0.12 -1.68 14.25
CA PRO A 296 -0.77 -2.12 15.33
C PRO A 296 -1.21 -3.59 15.24
N ASN A 297 -0.68 -4.31 14.24
CA ASN A 297 -0.94 -5.73 14.06
C ASN A 297 0.36 -6.55 14.22
N SER A 298 1.48 -5.90 14.53
CA SER A 298 2.79 -6.56 14.63
C SER A 298 2.75 -7.67 15.68
N TRP A 299 3.33 -8.83 15.38
CA TRP A 299 3.46 -9.94 16.33
C TRP A 299 4.29 -9.60 17.60
N ILE A 300 4.87 -8.40 17.68
CA ILE A 300 5.56 -7.88 18.87
C ILE A 300 4.65 -7.20 19.88
N GLU A 301 3.41 -6.87 19.49
CA GLU A 301 2.54 -6.04 20.31
C GLU A 301 1.98 -6.79 21.53
N GLU A 302 2.79 -6.91 22.57
CA GLU A 302 2.35 -7.03 23.95
C GLU A 302 2.68 -5.74 24.69
N GLY A 303 1.64 -5.06 25.18
CA GLY A 303 1.75 -4.01 26.19
C GLY A 303 2.55 -2.79 25.76
N ILE A 304 2.00 -1.97 24.85
CA ILE A 304 2.37 -0.55 24.83
C ILE A 304 2.08 -0.04 26.25
N PRO A 305 3.06 0.49 26.99
CA PRO A 305 2.81 1.07 28.30
C PRO A 305 1.66 2.08 28.18
N LEU A 306 0.82 2.21 29.22
CA LEU A 306 -0.25 3.22 29.36
C LEU A 306 0.23 4.69 29.22
N VAL A 307 1.49 4.91 28.88
CA VAL A 307 2.25 6.16 28.78
C VAL A 307 1.75 7.11 27.68
N ASN A 308 0.79 6.72 26.85
CA ASN A 308 0.58 7.42 25.58
C ASN A 308 -0.80 8.08 25.40
N GLN A 309 -1.53 8.35 26.48
CA GLN A 309 -2.62 9.33 26.43
C GLN A 309 -2.07 10.73 26.60
N GLN A 310 -2.70 11.72 25.96
CA GLN A 310 -2.31 13.12 26.11
C GLN A 310 -2.30 13.53 27.60
N ASP A 311 -1.16 14.01 28.09
CA ASP A 311 -0.99 14.50 29.46
C ASP A 311 -0.27 15.85 29.46
N ILE A 312 -1.08 16.91 29.42
CA ILE A 312 -0.60 18.28 29.35
C ILE A 312 0.12 18.70 30.64
N GLU A 313 -0.33 18.22 31.80
CA GLU A 313 0.26 18.60 33.08
C GLU A 313 1.62 17.94 33.26
N HIS A 314 1.74 16.66 32.90
CA HIS A 314 3.03 15.99 32.85
C HIS A 314 3.99 16.62 31.81
N ALA A 315 3.48 16.99 30.63
CA ALA A 315 4.27 17.69 29.62
C ALA A 315 4.83 19.03 30.14
N LYS A 316 4.02 19.85 30.82
CA LYS A 316 4.48 21.09 31.45
C LYS A 316 5.52 20.84 32.54
N ALA A 317 5.34 19.80 33.36
CA ALA A 317 6.27 19.44 34.41
C ALA A 317 7.63 18.94 33.88
N LEU A 318 7.64 18.29 32.71
CA LEU A 318 8.87 17.93 32.01
C LEU A 318 9.59 19.16 31.44
N LEU A 319 8.84 20.09 30.84
CA LEU A 319 9.41 21.34 30.31
C LEU A 319 10.00 22.23 31.39
N SER A 320 9.33 22.40 32.53
CA SER A 320 9.85 23.25 33.61
C SER A 320 11.17 22.76 34.21
N LYS A 321 11.46 21.46 34.06
CA LYS A 321 12.71 20.83 34.48
C LYS A 321 13.82 20.91 33.43
N ALA A 322 13.54 21.37 32.21
CA ALA A 322 14.52 21.45 31.13
C ALA A 322 15.32 22.77 31.24
N ASP A 323 16.65 22.67 31.19
CA ASP A 323 17.56 23.81 31.39
C ASP A 323 17.42 24.88 30.28
N SER A 324 16.93 24.47 29.10
CA SER A 324 16.63 25.38 27.98
C SER A 324 15.29 26.11 28.12
N ALA A 325 14.47 25.76 29.12
CA ALA A 325 13.16 26.37 29.39
C ALA A 325 13.18 27.28 30.64
N THR A 326 14.29 27.33 31.37
CA THR A 326 14.44 28.08 32.63
C THR A 326 14.83 29.55 32.48
N GLU A 327 15.10 30.04 31.28
CA GLU A 327 15.27 31.47 31.01
C GLU A 327 14.04 31.98 30.25
N GLY A 328 13.47 33.12 30.67
CA GLY A 328 12.16 33.69 30.23
C GLY A 328 11.95 33.95 28.73
N SER A 329 12.77 33.40 27.85
CA SER A 329 12.57 33.23 26.42
C SER A 329 11.63 32.04 26.12
N LYS A 330 10.52 32.32 25.42
CA LYS A 330 9.62 31.28 24.88
C LYS A 330 10.40 30.31 23.98
N LEU A 331 10.30 29.01 24.26
CA LEU A 331 10.95 27.96 23.47
C LEU A 331 10.49 28.04 22.01
N LYS A 332 11.42 28.19 21.07
CA LYS A 332 11.12 28.27 19.64
C LYS A 332 11.70 27.06 18.90
N ILE A 333 10.86 26.35 18.15
CA ILE A 333 11.23 25.15 17.39
C ILE A 333 10.82 25.32 15.93
N GLU A 334 11.76 25.07 15.02
CA GLU A 334 11.48 24.96 13.58
C GLU A 334 10.97 23.55 13.25
N LEU A 335 9.77 23.47 12.65
CA LEU A 335 9.18 22.23 12.14
C LEU A 335 9.18 22.26 10.61
N LYS A 336 10.06 21.48 9.99
CA LYS A 336 10.02 21.25 8.53
C LYS A 336 8.98 20.19 8.20
N THR A 337 8.29 20.33 7.07
CA THR A 337 7.28 19.35 6.62
C THR A 337 7.08 19.38 5.11
N LEU A 338 6.50 18.32 4.56
CA LEU A 338 6.07 18.24 3.17
C LEU A 338 4.67 18.84 2.98
N PRO A 339 4.31 19.34 1.76
CA PRO A 339 3.00 19.95 1.51
C PRO A 339 1.81 19.06 1.92
N LYS A 340 1.93 17.74 1.74
CA LYS A 340 0.90 16.75 2.11
C LYS A 340 0.56 16.71 3.60
N PHE A 341 1.47 17.18 4.47
CA PHE A 341 1.30 17.18 5.93
C PHE A 341 1.03 18.57 6.52
N LYS A 342 0.70 19.56 5.68
CA LYS A 342 0.42 20.93 6.13
C LYS A 342 -0.65 20.99 7.23
N LYS A 343 -1.76 20.26 7.07
CA LYS A 343 -2.86 20.24 8.06
C LYS A 343 -2.38 19.72 9.41
N THR A 344 -1.71 18.57 9.42
CA THR A 344 -1.11 17.99 10.63
C THR A 344 -0.08 18.93 11.26
N ALA A 345 0.75 19.63 10.48
CA ALA A 345 1.71 20.59 11.04
C ALA A 345 1.02 21.75 11.79
N GLU A 346 -0.11 22.26 11.28
CA GLU A 346 -0.89 23.29 11.99
C GLU A 346 -1.57 22.75 13.26
N GLU A 347 -2.03 21.49 13.24
CA GLU A 347 -2.55 20.82 14.44
C GLU A 347 -1.46 20.66 15.52
N LEU A 348 -0.26 20.24 15.14
CA LEU A 348 0.89 20.14 16.05
C LEU A 348 1.29 21.51 16.61
N LYS A 349 1.33 22.55 15.76
CA LYS A 349 1.58 23.92 16.20
C LYS A 349 0.56 24.38 17.23
N LYS A 350 -0.72 24.04 17.05
CA LYS A 350 -1.78 24.33 18.03
C LYS A 350 -1.63 23.51 19.31
N ALA A 351 -1.24 22.25 19.21
CA ALA A 351 -1.05 21.37 20.38
C ALA A 351 0.12 21.84 21.26
N TRP A 352 1.27 22.14 20.65
CA TRP A 352 2.48 22.56 21.37
C TRP A 352 2.42 24.01 21.88
N SER A 353 1.57 24.88 21.32
CA SER A 353 1.39 26.24 21.85
C SER A 353 0.74 26.26 23.24
N VAL A 354 -0.02 25.22 23.61
CA VAL A 354 -0.57 25.03 24.96
C VAL A 354 0.54 24.90 26.02
N LEU A 355 1.70 24.40 25.60
CA LEU A 355 2.90 24.31 26.43
C LEU A 355 3.74 25.60 26.44
N GLY A 356 3.31 26.64 25.72
CA GLY A 356 4.08 27.87 25.53
C GLY A 356 5.20 27.77 24.50
N VAL A 357 5.28 26.66 23.74
CA VAL A 357 6.29 26.45 22.70
C VAL A 357 5.84 27.10 21.39
N ILE A 358 6.69 27.94 20.80
CA ILE A 358 6.47 28.60 19.51
C ILE A 358 6.98 27.70 18.39
N ILE A 359 6.10 27.33 17.46
CA ILE A 359 6.44 26.47 16.33
C ILE A 359 6.44 27.28 15.04
N GLU A 360 7.59 27.31 14.36
CA GLU A 360 7.75 27.88 13.03
C GLU A 360 7.68 26.76 11.99
N VAL A 361 6.52 26.65 11.32
CA VAL A 361 6.30 25.63 10.28
C VAL A 361 6.92 26.09 8.96
N LYS A 362 7.81 25.27 8.40
CA LYS A 362 8.42 25.47 7.09
C LYS A 362 8.06 24.33 6.13
N ILE A 363 7.37 24.66 5.05
CA ILE A 363 7.02 23.70 4.01
C ILE A 363 8.20 23.57 3.03
N VAL A 364 8.67 22.36 2.81
CA VAL A 364 9.77 22.03 1.89
C VAL A 364 9.31 21.07 0.81
N ASN A 365 9.93 21.10 -0.37
CA ASN A 365 9.50 20.32 -1.54
C ASN A 365 10.10 18.88 -1.58
N GLY A 366 10.90 18.49 -0.59
CA GLY A 366 11.56 17.20 -0.53
C GLY A 366 12.22 16.97 0.83
N MET A 367 12.91 15.84 0.98
CA MET A 367 13.63 15.51 2.21
C MET A 367 14.73 16.55 2.49
N PRO A 368 14.67 17.29 3.61
CA PRO A 368 15.69 18.30 3.90
C PRO A 368 16.99 17.64 4.36
N SER A 369 18.13 18.25 4.03
CA SER A 369 19.46 17.80 4.49
C SER A 369 19.72 18.04 5.97
N SER A 370 19.00 18.99 6.58
CA SER A 370 19.07 19.32 8.00
C SER A 370 17.71 19.80 8.51
N PHE A 371 17.44 19.54 9.78
CA PHE A 371 16.23 20.00 10.46
C PHE A 371 16.45 20.04 11.97
N GLN A 372 15.63 20.83 12.66
CA GLN A 372 15.46 20.73 14.11
C GLN A 372 14.40 19.68 14.42
N ALA A 373 13.17 19.88 13.94
CA ALA A 373 12.13 18.86 13.86
C ALA A 373 11.64 18.68 12.41
N LEU A 374 11.27 17.45 12.04
CA LEU A 374 10.75 17.09 10.72
C LEU A 374 9.47 16.26 10.86
N LEU A 375 8.37 16.75 10.30
CA LEU A 375 7.14 15.98 10.12
C LEU A 375 7.19 15.27 8.75
N ALA A 376 7.29 13.94 8.78
CA ALA A 376 7.33 13.10 7.59
C ALA A 376 6.70 11.73 7.88
N ASP A 377 6.45 10.94 6.85
CA ASP A 377 6.15 9.53 6.96
C ASP A 377 7.38 8.68 6.66
N PHE A 378 7.46 7.52 7.30
CA PHE A 378 8.42 6.49 6.93
C PHE A 378 7.70 5.15 6.77
N ARG A 379 8.26 4.29 5.92
CA ARG A 379 7.72 2.95 5.72
C ARG A 379 8.16 2.03 6.85
N VAL A 380 7.22 1.64 7.70
CA VAL A 380 7.41 0.63 8.75
C VAL A 380 7.65 -0.72 8.07
N PRO A 381 8.79 -1.39 8.32
CA PRO A 381 9.03 -2.70 7.74
C PRO A 381 8.06 -3.74 8.32
N LYS A 382 7.74 -4.77 7.54
CA LYS A 382 6.87 -5.87 8.01
C LYS A 382 7.52 -6.70 9.10
N ASP A 383 8.83 -6.89 8.98
CA ASP A 383 9.65 -7.43 10.06
C ASP A 383 9.99 -6.29 11.02
N PRO A 384 10.01 -6.51 12.33
CA PRO A 384 10.36 -5.47 13.31
C PRO A 384 11.81 -4.98 13.28
N ASP A 385 12.67 -5.56 12.45
CA ASP A 385 14.03 -5.06 12.24
C ASP A 385 14.02 -3.63 11.68
N GLN A 386 14.19 -2.67 12.58
CA GLN A 386 14.32 -1.24 12.28
C GLN A 386 15.77 -0.76 12.38
N TYR A 387 16.74 -1.66 12.22
CA TYR A 387 18.17 -1.36 12.29
C TYR A 387 18.54 -0.16 11.40
N THR A 388 18.08 -0.15 10.14
CA THR A 388 18.38 0.90 9.16
C THR A 388 17.99 2.32 9.59
N ILE A 389 16.93 2.48 10.40
CA ILE A 389 16.40 3.80 10.77
C ILE A 389 16.87 4.28 12.15
N TRP A 390 17.08 3.37 13.11
CA TRP A 390 17.36 3.75 14.51
C TRP A 390 18.78 3.45 14.99
N HIS A 391 19.52 2.58 14.30
CA HIS A 391 20.89 2.27 14.72
C HIS A 391 21.83 3.46 14.47
N SER A 392 22.71 3.74 15.43
CA SER A 392 23.52 4.96 15.46
C SER A 392 24.52 5.10 14.30
N GLU A 393 24.99 3.97 13.76
CA GLU A 393 25.93 3.92 12.63
C GLU A 393 25.27 3.97 11.24
N GLN A 394 23.94 3.98 11.17
CA GLN A 394 23.25 3.93 9.88
C GLN A 394 23.12 5.32 9.25
N GLN A 395 23.49 5.43 7.97
CA GLN A 395 23.34 6.68 7.20
C GLN A 395 21.87 7.11 7.08
N ASN A 396 20.95 6.15 7.13
CA ASN A 396 19.52 6.40 7.07
C ASN A 396 18.91 6.82 8.43
N ASN A 397 19.71 6.88 9.50
CA ASN A 397 19.28 7.46 10.78
C ASN A 397 19.32 8.99 10.69
N ILE A 398 18.23 9.56 10.19
CA ILE A 398 18.06 11.01 10.00
C ILE A 398 17.99 11.80 11.30
N THR A 399 17.81 11.13 12.44
CA THR A 399 17.57 11.77 13.75
C THR A 399 18.85 12.09 14.52
N ASN A 400 20.00 11.64 14.04
CA ASN A 400 21.29 11.66 14.75
C ASN A 400 21.21 11.08 16.17
N TYR A 401 20.24 10.20 16.42
CA TYR A 401 20.05 9.53 17.69
C TYR A 401 21.14 8.46 17.89
N LYS A 402 21.75 8.47 19.08
CA LYS A 402 22.82 7.53 19.44
C LYS A 402 22.54 6.96 20.82
N ASN A 403 22.30 5.65 20.90
CA ASN A 403 22.11 4.96 22.16
C ASN A 403 22.60 3.51 22.05
N LEU A 404 23.65 3.19 22.79
CA LEU A 404 24.28 1.85 22.80
C LEU A 404 23.31 0.71 23.16
N ARG A 405 22.30 1.00 24.01
CA ARG A 405 21.28 0.00 24.36
C ARG A 405 20.38 -0.28 23.16
N ILE A 406 19.95 0.76 22.44
CA ILE A 406 19.12 0.61 21.24
C ILE A 406 19.89 -0.12 20.15
N ASP A 407 21.14 0.27 19.91
CA ASP A 407 22.02 -0.38 18.94
C ASP A 407 22.13 -1.88 19.23
N LYS A 408 22.44 -2.23 20.48
CA LYS A 408 22.53 -3.62 20.94
C LYS A 408 21.22 -4.39 20.76
N LEU A 409 20.07 -3.81 21.12
CA LEU A 409 18.77 -4.48 20.97
C LEU A 409 18.42 -4.74 19.51
N LEU A 410 18.73 -3.80 18.60
CA LEU A 410 18.52 -3.98 17.17
C LEU A 410 19.43 -5.07 16.60
N GLU A 411 20.71 -5.11 17.00
CA GLU A 411 21.66 -6.14 16.62
C GLU A 411 21.28 -7.54 17.13
N ASP A 412 20.92 -7.65 18.41
CA ASP A 412 20.53 -8.91 19.03
C ASP A 412 19.20 -9.40 18.43
N GLY A 413 18.24 -8.49 18.19
CA GLY A 413 16.93 -8.79 17.62
C GLY A 413 17.00 -9.33 16.20
N ARG A 414 17.87 -8.77 15.35
CA ARG A 414 18.04 -9.26 13.97
C ARG A 414 18.85 -10.54 13.86
N LYS A 415 19.64 -10.91 14.88
CA LYS A 415 20.41 -12.18 14.94
C LYS A 415 19.64 -13.33 15.58
N THR A 416 18.59 -13.03 16.35
CA THR A 416 17.81 -14.03 17.11
C THR A 416 16.72 -14.67 16.26
N VAL A 417 16.82 -15.98 16.02
CA VAL A 417 15.83 -16.74 15.23
C VAL A 417 14.59 -17.14 16.04
N ASP A 418 14.77 -17.41 17.33
CA ASP A 418 13.69 -17.81 18.23
C ASP A 418 12.68 -16.67 18.40
N ILE A 419 11.44 -16.88 17.94
CA ILE A 419 10.40 -15.84 17.87
C ILE A 419 10.09 -15.27 19.26
N GLY A 420 10.00 -16.11 20.30
CA GLY A 420 9.66 -15.66 21.66
C GLY A 420 10.76 -14.79 22.30
N LYS A 421 12.03 -15.15 22.10
CA LYS A 421 13.16 -14.29 22.53
C LYS A 421 13.22 -13.00 21.71
N ARG A 422 13.01 -13.11 20.40
CA ARG A 422 13.02 -11.98 19.47
C ARG A 422 11.92 -10.97 19.81
N GLN A 423 10.73 -11.45 20.18
CA GLN A 423 9.62 -10.63 20.65
C GLN A 423 10.04 -9.76 21.83
N LYS A 424 10.60 -10.38 22.89
CA LYS A 424 11.08 -9.66 24.09
C LYS A 424 12.11 -8.59 23.77
N ILE A 425 13.08 -8.89 22.90
CA ILE A 425 14.10 -7.93 22.48
C ILE A 425 13.47 -6.70 21.82
N TYR A 426 12.51 -6.90 20.91
CA TYR A 426 11.87 -5.77 20.23
C TYR A 426 10.84 -5.03 21.11
N SER A 427 10.21 -5.70 22.08
CA SER A 427 9.42 -5.04 23.13
C SER A 427 10.28 -4.13 24.00
N ASP A 428 11.47 -4.59 24.41
CA ASP A 428 12.45 -3.76 25.13
C ASP A 428 12.94 -2.60 24.26
N PHE A 429 13.24 -2.85 22.98
CA PHE A 429 13.60 -1.80 22.03
C PHE A 429 12.52 -0.73 21.95
N GLN A 430 11.25 -1.11 21.76
CA GLN A 430 10.13 -0.17 21.71
C GLN A 430 10.03 0.63 23.01
N LYS A 431 10.10 -0.04 24.17
CA LYS A 431 10.03 0.60 25.49
C LYS A 431 11.11 1.67 25.66
N TYR A 432 12.37 1.34 25.36
CA TYR A 432 13.47 2.28 25.54
C TYR A 432 13.50 3.38 24.48
N LEU A 433 13.09 3.08 23.24
CA LEU A 433 12.94 4.08 22.19
C LEU A 433 11.88 5.12 22.58
N LEU A 434 10.74 4.67 23.12
CA LEU A 434 9.68 5.57 23.57
C LEU A 434 10.08 6.38 24.82
N ASP A 435 10.86 5.81 25.75
CA ASP A 435 11.40 6.57 26.89
C ASP A 435 12.37 7.67 26.44
N ASP A 436 13.23 7.40 25.46
CA ASP A 436 14.16 8.41 24.94
C ASP A 436 13.48 9.42 23.99
N ALA A 437 12.35 9.04 23.39
CA ALA A 437 11.55 9.84 22.45
C ALA A 437 12.40 10.54 21.35
N PRO A 438 13.23 9.82 20.57
CA PRO A 438 13.96 10.43 19.46
C PRO A 438 13.04 10.87 18.31
N ALA A 439 11.79 10.40 18.33
CA ALA A 439 10.70 10.84 17.48
C ALA A 439 9.35 10.67 18.19
N SER A 440 8.35 11.39 17.72
CA SER A 440 6.96 11.26 18.14
C SER A 440 6.12 10.62 17.05
N PHE A 441 5.66 9.40 17.28
CA PHE A 441 4.80 8.65 16.35
C PHE A 441 3.38 9.20 16.40
N LEU A 442 2.78 9.50 15.24
CA LEU A 442 1.47 10.14 15.14
C LEU A 442 0.38 9.17 14.71
N TYR A 443 0.36 8.76 13.44
CA TYR A 443 -0.74 7.97 12.89
C TYR A 443 -0.38 7.25 11.59
N PHE A 444 -1.11 6.18 11.32
CA PHE A 444 -1.19 5.56 9.99
C PHE A 444 -2.29 6.25 9.18
N PRO A 445 -1.98 6.85 8.02
CA PRO A 445 -2.90 7.69 7.28
C PRO A 445 -4.04 6.86 6.68
N TYR A 446 -5.21 7.49 6.55
CA TYR A 446 -6.30 6.92 5.76
C TYR A 446 -6.03 7.09 4.28
N GLU A 447 -6.32 6.04 3.53
CA GLU A 447 -6.33 6.04 2.08
C GLU A 447 -7.74 5.71 1.59
N TYR A 448 -8.19 6.40 0.55
CA TYR A 448 -9.49 6.22 -0.05
C TYR A 448 -9.36 5.59 -1.42
N ILE A 449 -10.11 4.51 -1.62
CA ILE A 449 -10.36 3.91 -2.91
C ILE A 449 -11.75 4.37 -3.36
N VAL A 450 -11.79 5.02 -4.51
CA VAL A 450 -13.02 5.58 -5.08
C VAL A 450 -13.31 4.83 -6.37
N SER A 451 -14.44 4.16 -6.45
CA SER A 451 -14.81 3.34 -7.62
C SER A 451 -16.20 3.68 -8.12
N ARG A 452 -16.47 3.43 -9.40
CA ARG A 452 -17.84 3.49 -9.94
C ARG A 452 -18.70 2.42 -9.25
N LYS A 453 -20.00 2.69 -9.06
CA LYS A 453 -20.93 1.64 -8.62
C LYS A 453 -21.19 0.72 -9.81
N ASN A 454 -21.18 -0.59 -9.56
CA ASN A 454 -21.54 -1.60 -10.53
C ASN A 454 -23.04 -1.59 -10.81
#